data_AF-A0A7W0U7A9-F1
#
_entry.id   AF-A0A7W0U7A9-F1
#
_cell.length_a   1.000
_cell.length_b   1.000
_cell.length_c   1.000
_cell.angle_alpha   90.00
_cell.angle_beta   90.00
_cell.angle_gamma   90.00
#
_symmetry.space_group_name_H-M   'P 1'
#
loop_
_entity.id
_entity.type
_entity.pdbx_description
1 polymer ?
#
loop_
_entity_poly.entity_id
_entity_poly.type
_entity_poly.pdbx_seq_one_letter_code
_entity_poly.pdbx_strand_id
1 'polypeptide(L)' 'MSGVAPTPGAPLPGTAEQPHARMVLCAALERGADPSHAYLFHGPAGTGKRTAARAFAAELLA' A
#
# COMPACT_ATOMS: atom_id res chain seq x y z
N MET A 1 -3.85 -12.85 17.15
CA MET A 1 -3.15 -12.41 15.94
C MET A 1 -2.90 -10.92 16.08
N SER A 2 -1.82 -10.52 16.77
CA SER A 2 -1.49 -9.10 16.99
C SER A 2 -1.21 -8.44 15.64
N GLY A 3 -2.02 -7.45 15.28
CA GLY A 3 -1.72 -6.55 14.18
C GLY A 3 -0.53 -5.70 14.57
N VAL A 4 0.62 -5.93 13.93
CA VAL A 4 1.73 -4.98 13.99
C VAL A 4 1.25 -3.75 13.23
N ALA A 5 1.25 -2.58 13.88
CA ALA A 5 1.05 -1.33 13.18
C ALA A 5 2.15 -1.21 12.12
N PRO A 6 1.84 -0.87 10.86
CA PRO A 6 2.87 -0.77 9.85
C PRO A 6 3.85 0.34 10.24
N THR A 7 5.14 0.05 10.17
CA THR A 7 6.18 1.02 10.48
C THR A 7 6.29 2.00 9.29
N PRO A 8 6.27 3.33 9.52
CA PRO A 8 6.41 4.29 8.43
C PRO A 8 7.74 4.08 7.69
N GLY A 9 7.65 3.83 6.38
CA GLY A 9 8.78 3.50 5.50
C GLY A 9 9.01 2.01 5.26
N ALA A 10 8.27 1.11 5.92
CA ALA A 10 8.32 -0.32 5.59
C ALA A 10 7.58 -0.60 4.26
N PRO A 11 8.06 -1.54 3.43
CA PRO A 11 7.39 -1.90 2.19
C PRO A 11 6.00 -2.47 2.47
N LEU A 12 4.97 -1.93 1.79
CA LEU A 12 3.59 -2.40 1.93
C LEU A 12 3.47 -3.91 1.63
N PRO A 13 2.83 -4.70 2.52
CA PRO A 13 2.57 -6.11 2.26
C PRO A 13 1.86 -6.33 0.93
N GLY A 14 2.32 -7.29 0.13
CA GLY A 14 1.76 -7.56 -1.21
C GLY A 14 2.40 -6.77 -2.35
N THR A 15 3.42 -5.93 -2.09
CA THR A 15 4.18 -5.22 -3.13
C THR A 15 5.64 -5.66 -3.26
N ALA A 16 6.05 -6.76 -2.60
CA ALA A 16 7.45 -7.21 -2.59
C ALA A 16 8.01 -7.46 -4.00
N GLU A 17 7.27 -8.20 -4.82
CA GLU A 17 7.61 -8.50 -6.22
C GLU A 17 7.17 -7.39 -7.20
N GLN A 18 6.68 -6.26 -6.71
CA GLN A 18 6.05 -5.20 -7.51
C GLN A 18 6.68 -3.84 -7.20
N PRO A 19 7.94 -3.59 -7.63
CA PRO A 19 8.69 -2.42 -7.22
C PRO A 19 8.05 -1.10 -7.66
N HIS A 20 7.42 -1.06 -8.84
CA HIS A 20 6.72 0.12 -9.32
C HIS A 20 5.45 0.41 -8.50
N ALA A 21 4.63 -0.62 -8.24
CA ALA A 21 3.43 -0.46 -7.41
C ALA A 21 3.78 0.00 -5.99
N ARG A 22 4.87 -0.54 -5.42
CA ARG A 22 5.39 -0.10 -4.13
C ARG A 22 5.75 1.40 -4.16
N MET A 23 6.51 1.86 -5.15
CA MET A 23 6.87 3.28 -5.24
C MET A 23 5.65 4.19 -5.29
N VAL A 24 4.67 3.89 -6.14
CA VAL A 24 3.46 4.72 -6.29
C VAL A 24 2.68 4.80 -4.98
N LEU A 25 2.50 3.67 -4.29
CA LEU A 25 1.73 3.64 -3.05
C LEU A 25 2.49 4.30 -1.88
N CYS A 26 3.81 4.10 -1.77
CA CYS A 26 4.62 4.76 -0.75
C CYS A 26 4.64 6.28 -0.94
N ALA A 27 4.74 6.78 -2.18
CA ALA A 27 4.70 8.21 -2.46
C ALA A 27 3.39 8.88 -2.01
N ALA A 28 2.27 8.16 -2.12
CA ALA A 28 0.96 8.64 -1.66
C ALA A 28 0.83 8.69 -0.13
N LEU A 29 1.73 8.03 0.62
CA LEU A 29 1.76 8.03 2.09
C LEU A 29 2.82 8.97 2.66
N GLU A 30 3.57 9.71 1.81
CA GLU A 30 4.57 10.65 2.30
C GLU A 30 3.92 11.79 3.10
N ARG A 31 4.64 12.31 4.10
CA ARG A 31 4.12 13.41 4.92
C ARG A 31 3.85 14.64 4.05
N GLY A 32 2.60 15.11 4.07
CA GLY A 32 2.14 16.24 3.26
C GLY A 32 1.58 15.83 1.90
N ALA A 33 1.58 14.53 1.55
CA ALA A 33 0.76 14.03 0.46
C ALA A 33 -0.72 14.16 0.85
N ASP A 34 -1.53 14.70 -0.06
CA ASP A 34 -2.99 14.67 0.03
C ASP A 34 -3.50 13.71 -1.07
N PRO A 35 -3.64 12.41 -0.76
CA PRO A 35 -4.11 11.43 -1.72
C PRO A 35 -5.61 11.61 -1.97
N SER A 36 -5.97 12.51 -2.88
CA SER A 36 -7.38 12.84 -3.19
C SER A 36 -7.98 12.01 -4.34
N HIS A 37 -7.25 11.02 -4.89
CA HIS A 37 -7.68 10.23 -6.05
C HIS A 37 -8.00 8.77 -5.68
N ALA A 38 -8.91 8.15 -6.42
CA ALA A 38 -9.20 6.72 -6.26
C ALA A 38 -8.08 5.85 -6.85
N TYR A 39 -7.68 4.79 -6.14
CA TYR A 39 -6.65 3.84 -6.56
C TYR A 39 -7.27 2.54 -7.09
N LEU A 40 -6.92 2.15 -8.32
CA LEU A 40 -7.31 0.87 -8.92
C LEU A 40 -6.15 -0.12 -8.90
N PHE A 41 -6.34 -1.25 -8.21
CA PHE A 41 -5.37 -2.35 -8.19
C PHE A 41 -5.69 -3.35 -9.31
N HIS A 42 -4.89 -3.34 -10.38
CA HIS A 42 -5.08 -4.22 -11.55
C HIS A 42 -3.94 -5.25 -11.70
N GLY A 43 -4.25 -6.37 -12.35
CA GLY A 43 -3.27 -7.42 -12.67
C GLY A 43 -3.81 -8.85 -12.46
N PRO A 44 -3.03 -9.89 -12.80
CA PRO A 44 -3.43 -11.30 -12.70
C PRO A 44 -3.90 -11.75 -11.32
N ALA A 45 -4.66 -12.84 -11.24
CA ALA A 45 -5.03 -13.44 -9.97
C ALA A 45 -3.77 -13.87 -9.18
N GLY A 46 -3.82 -13.79 -7.84
CA GLY A 46 -2.70 -14.22 -6.99
C GLY A 46 -1.58 -13.20 -6.77
N THR A 47 -1.57 -12.04 -7.44
CA THR A 47 -0.48 -11.04 -7.33
C THR A 47 -0.48 -10.20 -6.05
N GLY A 48 -1.24 -10.57 -5.01
CA GLY A 48 -1.23 -9.86 -3.73
C GLY A 48 -2.03 -8.54 -3.67
N LYS A 49 -2.76 -8.16 -4.74
CA LYS A 49 -3.52 -6.89 -4.84
C LYS A 49 -4.42 -6.59 -3.64
N ARG A 50 -5.16 -7.61 -3.15
CA ARG A 50 -6.06 -7.45 -2.00
C ARG A 50 -5.29 -7.14 -0.71
N THR A 51 -4.13 -7.75 -0.54
CA THR A 51 -3.24 -7.50 0.61
C THR A 51 -2.70 -6.09 0.55
N ALA A 52 -2.17 -5.67 -0.62
CA ALA A 52 -1.65 -4.33 -0.83
C ALA A 52 -2.73 -3.24 -0.62
N ALA A 53 -3.92 -3.43 -1.19
CA ALA A 53 -5.03 -2.48 -1.04
C ALA A 53 -5.45 -2.29 0.43
N ARG A 54 -5.51 -3.37 1.21
CA ARG A 54 -5.88 -3.30 2.63
C ARG A 54 -4.79 -2.66 3.47
N ALA A 55 -3.53 -2.99 3.23
CA ALA A 55 -2.41 -2.39 3.94
C ALA A 55 -2.32 -0.88 3.63
N PHE A 56 -2.45 -0.50 2.37
CA PHE A 56 -2.47 0.90 1.96
C PHE A 56 -3.63 1.69 2.59
N ALA A 57 -4.84 1.11 2.59
CA ALA A 57 -6.00 1.74 3.24
C ALA A 57 -5.82 1.89 4.76
N ALA A 58 -5.14 0.96 5.43
CA ALA A 58 -4.83 1.08 6.85
C ALA A 58 -3.90 2.26 7.13
N GLU A 59 -2.87 2.45 6.30
CA GLU A 59 -1.94 3.58 6.43
C GLU A 59 -2.60 4.94 6.14
N LEU A 60 -3.51 5.00 5.17
CA LEU A 60 -4.25 6.23 4.85
C LEU A 60 -5.19 6.70 5.99
N LEU A 61 -5.57 5.80 6.89
CA LEU A 61 -6.55 6.04 7.96
C LEU A 61 -5.90 6.13 9.36
N ALA A 62 -4.57 5.98 9.44
CA ALA A 62 -3.80 6.00 10.69
C ALA A 62 -3.44 7.43 11.12
#